data_AF-A0A8T6M894-F1
#
_entry.id   AF-A0A8T6M894-F1
#
_cell.length_a   1.000
_cell.length_b   1.000
_cell.length_c   1.000
_cell.angle_alpha   90.00
_cell.angle_beta   90.00
_cell.angle_gamma   90.00
#
_symmetry.space_group_name_H-M   'P 1'
#
loop_
_entity.id
_entity.type
_entity.pdbx_description
1 polymer ?
#
loop_
_entity_poly.entity_id
_entity_poly.type
_entity_poly.pdbx_seq_one_letter_code
_entity_poly.pdbx_strand_id
1 'polypeptide(L)'
;MPNENNEMDNLKKKAYHIFIYFLAIFVKAYYFLFKKDYYNRHHLEIVWADGNLKVSWFNHNDYVILKEAELNEVLLESDPEEFICSALTEVKDCNFIIFDCGDEKRFIQFWLGDGELMVSWPIIKKTNKLDKYVYPMLGILNELDITQRPTKVGGLIRNKYQYYEVKKESDLEDYQIHFADNVDEATKFTISIFTKVFKQDLQKLRFKLG
;
A
#
# COMPACT_ATOMS: atom_id res chain seq x y z
N MET A 1 -15.78 42.05 24.36
CA MET A 1 -15.53 41.00 25.37
C MET A 1 -15.68 39.66 24.66
N PRO A 2 -14.61 38.87 24.51
CA PRO A 2 -14.70 37.52 23.95
C PRO A 2 -15.65 36.69 24.83
N ASN A 3 -16.54 35.96 24.17
CA ASN A 3 -17.64 35.22 24.80
C ASN A 3 -17.05 34.01 25.54
N GLU A 4 -16.94 34.06 26.87
CA GLU A 4 -16.41 32.97 27.73
C GLU A 4 -17.06 31.60 27.43
N ASN A 5 -18.30 31.60 26.97
CA ASN A 5 -19.02 30.40 26.54
C ASN A 5 -18.34 29.67 25.36
N ASN A 6 -17.67 30.40 24.46
CA ASN A 6 -17.05 29.84 23.27
C ASN A 6 -15.70 29.16 23.57
N GLU A 7 -15.02 29.60 24.63
CA GLU A 7 -13.73 29.06 25.06
C GLU A 7 -13.91 27.74 25.84
N MET A 8 -14.93 27.70 26.71
CA MET A 8 -15.29 26.49 27.45
C MET A 8 -15.79 25.36 26.53
N ASP A 9 -16.53 25.68 25.48
CA ASP A 9 -16.99 24.69 24.49
C ASP A 9 -15.83 24.14 23.63
N ASN A 10 -14.84 24.96 23.29
CA ASN A 10 -13.64 24.52 22.58
C ASN A 10 -12.76 23.60 23.45
N LEU A 11 -12.64 23.88 24.75
CA LEU A 11 -11.92 23.01 25.70
C LEU A 11 -12.59 21.63 25.84
N LYS A 12 -13.92 21.60 25.93
CA LYS A 12 -14.68 20.34 25.99
C LYS A 12 -14.53 19.51 24.72
N LYS A 13 -14.59 20.15 23.54
CA LYS A 13 -14.35 19.47 22.25
C LYS A 13 -12.95 18.87 22.16
N LYS A 14 -11.91 19.62 22.56
CA LYS A 14 -10.53 19.12 22.60
C LYS A 14 -10.37 17.94 23.56
N ALA A 15 -10.91 18.05 24.77
CA ALA A 15 -10.87 16.96 25.75
C ALA A 15 -11.58 15.70 25.24
N TYR A 16 -12.72 15.86 24.57
CA TYR A 16 -13.46 14.78 23.94
C TYR A 16 -12.65 14.11 22.81
N HIS A 17 -11.98 14.87 21.95
CA HIS A 17 -11.09 14.32 20.91
C HIS A 17 -9.92 13.54 21.51
N ILE A 18 -9.27 14.09 22.54
CA ILE A 18 -8.17 13.43 23.24
C ILE A 18 -8.67 12.12 23.84
N PHE A 19 -9.82 12.14 24.51
CA PHE A 19 -10.42 10.94 25.11
C PHE A 19 -10.72 9.86 24.05
N ILE A 20 -11.35 10.22 22.93
CA ILE A 20 -11.64 9.25 21.87
C ILE A 20 -10.35 8.71 21.24
N TYR A 21 -9.36 9.56 21.01
CA TYR A 21 -8.07 9.14 20.48
C TYR A 21 -7.41 8.10 21.40
N PHE A 22 -7.37 8.36 22.71
CA PHE A 22 -6.85 7.39 23.68
C PHE A 22 -7.71 6.14 23.78
N LEU A 23 -9.04 6.24 23.69
CA LEU A 23 -9.94 5.09 23.66
C LEU A 23 -9.69 4.23 22.41
N ALA A 24 -9.50 4.83 21.24
CA ALA A 24 -9.16 4.14 20.01
C ALA A 24 -7.81 3.43 20.12
N ILE A 25 -6.78 4.08 20.68
CA ILE A 25 -5.48 3.45 20.96
C ILE A 25 -5.65 2.29 21.93
N PHE A 26 -6.41 2.46 23.01
CA PHE A 26 -6.62 1.42 24.02
C PHE A 26 -7.34 0.21 23.41
N VAL A 27 -8.38 0.44 22.62
CA VAL A 27 -9.10 -0.63 21.91
C VAL A 27 -8.16 -1.34 20.93
N LYS A 28 -7.37 -0.60 20.13
CA LYS A 28 -6.36 -1.19 19.24
C LYS A 28 -5.35 -2.04 20.02
N ALA A 29 -4.80 -1.53 21.12
CA ALA A 29 -3.84 -2.24 21.95
C ALA A 29 -4.45 -3.50 22.61
N TYR A 30 -5.67 -3.40 23.11
CA TYR A 30 -6.37 -4.54 23.71
C TYR A 30 -6.63 -5.65 22.69
N TYR A 31 -7.15 -5.32 21.51
CA TYR A 31 -7.40 -6.32 20.47
C TYR A 31 -6.11 -6.90 19.90
N PHE A 32 -5.06 -6.09 19.72
CA PHE A 32 -3.73 -6.55 19.31
C PHE A 32 -3.14 -7.56 20.31
N LEU A 33 -3.22 -7.29 21.62
CA LEU A 33 -2.64 -8.13 22.66
C LEU A 33 -3.46 -9.38 22.98
N PHE A 34 -4.79 -9.28 22.99
CA PHE A 34 -5.66 -10.35 23.52
C PHE A 34 -6.48 -11.08 22.44
N LYS A 35 -6.59 -10.55 21.22
CA LYS A 35 -7.34 -11.16 20.11
C LYS A 35 -6.68 -10.90 18.75
N LYS A 36 -5.39 -11.22 18.63
CA LYS A 36 -4.57 -10.99 17.43
C LYS A 36 -5.24 -11.45 16.12
N ASP A 37 -5.86 -12.63 16.11
CA ASP A 37 -6.58 -13.15 14.93
C ASP A 37 -7.87 -12.39 14.60
N TYR A 38 -8.54 -11.80 15.61
CA TYR A 38 -9.73 -10.97 15.40
C TYR A 38 -9.33 -9.60 14.86
N TYR A 39 -8.27 -8.99 15.40
CA TYR A 39 -7.75 -7.70 14.93
C TYR A 39 -7.24 -7.78 13.50
N ASN A 40 -6.52 -8.84 13.14
CA ASN A 40 -6.04 -9.04 11.76
C ASN A 40 -7.17 -9.25 10.74
N ARG A 41 -8.38 -9.57 11.19
CA ARG A 41 -9.56 -9.80 10.34
C ARG A 41 -10.56 -8.67 10.38
N HIS A 42 -10.33 -7.62 11.16
CA HIS A 42 -11.26 -6.51 11.29
C HIS A 42 -10.55 -5.17 11.24
N HIS A 43 -11.15 -4.25 10.51
CA HIS A 43 -10.62 -2.90 10.32
C HIS A 43 -11.43 -1.90 11.12
N LEU A 44 -10.72 -1.05 11.85
CA LEU A 44 -11.28 0.08 12.58
C LEU A 44 -11.04 1.34 11.77
N GLU A 45 -12.09 1.89 11.19
CA GLU A 45 -12.03 3.14 10.45
C GLU A 45 -12.61 4.27 11.31
N ILE A 46 -11.90 5.39 11.37
CA ILE A 46 -12.29 6.58 12.12
C ILE A 46 -12.29 7.76 11.15
N VAL A 47 -13.47 8.20 10.72
CA VAL A 47 -13.64 9.27 9.73
C VAL A 47 -14.36 10.44 10.38
N TRP A 48 -13.92 11.65 10.07
CA TRP A 48 -14.65 12.87 10.39
C TRP A 48 -15.49 13.28 9.18
N ALA A 49 -16.81 13.10 9.27
CA ALA A 49 -17.74 13.43 8.19
C ALA A 49 -18.94 14.21 8.75
N ASP A 50 -19.35 15.27 8.05
CA ASP A 50 -20.50 16.11 8.42
C ASP A 50 -20.43 16.69 9.85
N GLY A 51 -19.23 17.01 10.32
CA GLY A 51 -19.01 17.52 11.67
C GLY A 51 -19.14 16.48 12.80
N ASN A 52 -19.28 15.20 12.45
CA ASN A 52 -19.38 14.10 13.40
C ASN A 52 -18.23 13.11 13.22
N LEU A 53 -17.77 12.51 14.32
CA LEU A 53 -16.86 11.39 14.26
C LEU A 53 -17.67 10.11 13.99
N LYS A 54 -17.42 9.47 12.85
CA LYS A 54 -17.93 8.14 12.53
C LYS A 54 -16.83 7.13 12.84
N VAL A 55 -17.15 6.18 13.72
CA VAL A 55 -16.28 5.05 14.04
C VAL A 55 -16.96 3.81 13.50
N SER A 56 -16.32 3.15 12.54
CA SER A 56 -16.85 1.98 11.87
C SER A 56 -15.94 0.78 12.11
N TRP A 57 -16.55 -0.38 12.34
CA TRP A 57 -15.85 -1.64 12.55
C TRP A 57 -16.28 -2.61 11.47
N PHE A 58 -15.35 -2.98 10.59
CA PHE A 58 -15.62 -3.85 9.45
C PHE A 58 -14.94 -5.20 9.62
N ASN A 59 -15.53 -6.26 9.08
CA ASN A 59 -14.77 -7.45 8.73
C ASN A 59 -13.88 -7.10 7.53
N HIS A 60 -12.69 -7.70 7.43
CA HIS A 60 -11.76 -7.51 6.32
C HIS A 60 -12.45 -7.61 4.95
N ASN A 61 -13.33 -8.59 4.74
CA ASN A 61 -14.02 -8.74 3.46
C ASN A 61 -14.95 -7.55 3.16
N ASP A 62 -15.67 -7.06 4.16
CA ASP A 62 -16.59 -5.92 4.00
C ASP A 62 -15.80 -4.63 3.75
N TYR A 63 -14.66 -4.48 4.41
CA TYR A 63 -13.74 -3.36 4.21
C TYR A 63 -13.15 -3.36 2.80
N VAL A 64 -12.72 -4.53 2.31
CA VAL A 64 -12.22 -4.69 0.94
C VAL A 64 -13.29 -4.28 -0.06
N ILE A 65 -14.53 -4.76 0.09
CA ILE A 65 -15.64 -4.36 -0.80
C ILE A 65 -15.88 -2.85 -0.77
N LEU A 66 -15.86 -2.24 0.43
CA LEU A 66 -16.02 -0.79 0.58
C LEU A 66 -14.90 -0.02 -0.13
N LYS A 67 -13.64 -0.37 0.12
CA LYS A 67 -12.48 0.30 -0.49
C LYS A 67 -12.40 0.07 -1.99
N GLU A 68 -12.79 -1.10 -2.49
CA GLU A 68 -12.92 -1.33 -3.92
C GLU A 68 -13.98 -0.40 -4.53
N ALA A 69 -15.12 -0.18 -3.88
CA ALA A 69 -16.12 0.76 -4.37
C ALA A 69 -15.59 2.20 -4.43
N GLU A 70 -14.97 2.68 -3.35
CA GLU A 70 -14.38 4.03 -3.27
C GLU A 70 -13.29 4.24 -4.35
N LEU A 71 -12.36 3.29 -4.49
CA LEU A 71 -11.30 3.39 -5.48
C LEU A 71 -11.78 3.26 -6.92
N ASN A 72 -12.86 2.52 -7.17
CA ASN A 72 -13.47 2.47 -8.51
C ASN A 72 -14.02 3.84 -8.93
N GLU A 73 -14.54 4.64 -8.00
CA GLU A 73 -14.96 6.01 -8.30
C GLU A 73 -13.76 6.89 -8.66
N VAL A 74 -12.69 6.84 -7.85
CA VAL A 74 -11.44 7.58 -8.11
C VAL A 74 -10.82 7.20 -9.47
N LEU A 75 -10.81 5.91 -9.82
CA LEU A 75 -10.28 5.43 -11.10
C LEU A 75 -10.98 6.06 -12.32
N LEU A 76 -12.27 6.40 -12.20
CA LEU A 76 -13.04 7.02 -13.28
C LEU A 76 -12.75 8.51 -13.43
N GLU A 77 -12.31 9.17 -12.36
CA GLU A 77 -12.16 10.63 -12.28
C GLU A 77 -10.70 11.10 -12.41
N SER A 78 -9.75 10.24 -12.08
CA SER A 78 -8.31 10.55 -12.04
C SER A 78 -7.55 9.98 -13.22
N ASP A 79 -6.38 10.57 -13.51
CA ASP A 79 -5.43 9.94 -14.41
C ASP A 79 -4.76 8.71 -13.75
N PRO A 80 -4.17 7.79 -14.53
CA PRO A 80 -3.64 6.54 -13.98
C PRO A 80 -2.53 6.72 -12.92
N GLU A 81 -1.73 7.77 -13.00
CA GLU A 81 -0.65 8.01 -12.03
C GLU A 81 -1.23 8.46 -10.68
N GLU A 82 -2.14 9.43 -10.71
CA GLU A 82 -2.86 9.89 -9.53
C GLU A 82 -3.67 8.76 -8.88
N PHE A 83 -4.33 7.92 -9.70
CA PHE A 83 -5.07 6.78 -9.21
C PHE A 83 -4.17 5.75 -8.50
N ILE A 84 -3.03 5.36 -9.10
CA ILE A 84 -2.11 4.38 -8.49
C ILE A 84 -1.60 4.91 -7.14
N CYS A 85 -1.21 6.18 -7.08
CA CYS A 85 -0.73 6.82 -5.85
C CYS A 85 -1.81 6.82 -4.76
N SER A 86 -3.04 7.19 -5.13
CA SER A 86 -4.19 7.21 -4.23
C SER A 86 -4.51 5.81 -3.72
N ALA A 87 -4.58 4.82 -4.61
CA ALA A 87 -4.88 3.43 -4.25
C ALA A 87 -3.86 2.86 -3.25
N LEU A 88 -2.56 3.02 -3.53
CA LEU A 88 -1.49 2.57 -2.62
C LEU A 88 -1.50 3.29 -1.27
N THR A 89 -2.03 4.51 -1.21
CA THR A 89 -2.15 5.28 0.03
C THR A 89 -3.33 4.82 0.88
N GLU A 90 -4.48 4.57 0.25
CA GLU A 90 -5.74 4.23 0.93
C GLU A 90 -5.80 2.79 1.43
N VAL A 91 -5.12 1.85 0.76
CA VAL A 91 -5.26 0.41 1.06
C VAL A 91 -4.14 -0.17 1.92
N LYS A 92 -3.43 0.68 2.69
CA LYS A 92 -2.33 0.24 3.57
C LYS A 92 -2.70 -0.84 4.59
N ASP A 93 -3.98 -0.94 4.93
CA ASP A 93 -4.52 -1.94 5.86
C ASP A 93 -5.02 -3.22 5.15
N CYS A 94 -4.98 -3.29 3.82
CA CYS A 94 -5.23 -4.54 3.08
C CYS A 94 -3.99 -5.46 3.12
N ASN A 95 -4.11 -6.72 2.70
CA ASN A 95 -2.95 -7.62 2.59
C ASN A 95 -2.20 -7.41 1.27
N PHE A 96 -2.94 -7.10 0.21
CA PHE A 96 -2.36 -6.81 -1.10
C PHE A 96 -3.26 -5.94 -1.98
N ILE A 97 -2.63 -5.33 -2.99
CA ILE A 97 -3.30 -4.75 -4.15
C ILE A 97 -2.63 -5.28 -5.42
N ILE A 98 -3.43 -5.62 -6.41
CA ILE A 98 -2.97 -6.04 -7.73
C ILE A 98 -3.41 -4.99 -8.73
N PHE A 99 -2.50 -4.53 -9.58
CA PHE A 99 -2.79 -3.72 -10.75
C PHE A 99 -2.61 -4.54 -12.03
N ASP A 100 -3.48 -4.37 -13.02
CA ASP A 100 -3.33 -4.91 -14.37
C ASP A 100 -3.93 -3.97 -15.42
N CYS A 101 -3.54 -4.10 -16.69
CA CYS A 101 -4.05 -3.26 -17.79
C CYS A 101 -4.84 -4.08 -18.82
N GLY A 102 -5.86 -4.84 -18.39
CA GLY A 102 -6.69 -5.64 -19.31
C GLY A 102 -6.20 -7.06 -19.54
N ASP A 103 -5.00 -7.41 -19.07
CA ASP A 103 -4.37 -8.73 -19.23
C ASP A 103 -3.94 -9.28 -17.87
N GLU A 104 -4.71 -10.23 -17.34
CA GLU A 104 -4.46 -10.85 -16.03
C GLU A 104 -3.14 -11.64 -15.97
N LYS A 105 -2.44 -11.85 -17.11
CA LYS A 105 -1.11 -12.48 -17.12
C LYS A 105 0.02 -11.50 -16.84
N ARG A 106 -0.24 -10.20 -16.95
CA ARG A 106 0.72 -9.10 -16.77
C ARG A 106 0.17 -8.13 -15.76
N PHE A 107 0.55 -8.35 -14.51
CA PHE A 107 0.09 -7.59 -13.37
C PHE A 107 1.27 -7.24 -12.46
N ILE A 108 1.05 -6.29 -11.57
CA ILE A 108 1.96 -5.93 -10.49
C ILE A 108 1.19 -6.10 -9.20
N GLN A 109 1.71 -6.93 -8.30
CA GLN A 109 1.13 -7.15 -6.99
C GLN A 109 2.01 -6.50 -5.93
N PHE A 110 1.42 -5.62 -5.13
CA PHE A 110 2.01 -5.11 -3.91
C PHE A 110 1.48 -5.90 -2.74
N TRP A 111 2.39 -6.42 -1.92
CA TRP A 111 2.10 -6.86 -0.57
C TRP A 111 2.09 -5.63 0.33
N LEU A 112 1.02 -5.53 1.12
CA LEU A 112 0.71 -4.43 2.01
C LEU A 112 0.64 -5.02 3.41
N GLY A 113 1.39 -4.45 4.35
CA GLY A 113 1.47 -4.99 5.71
C GLY A 113 2.69 -4.48 6.44
N ASP A 114 2.60 -4.38 7.78
CA ASP A 114 3.66 -3.86 8.65
C ASP A 114 4.20 -2.47 8.27
N GLY A 115 3.41 -1.68 7.52
CA GLY A 115 3.80 -0.35 7.04
C GLY A 115 4.75 -0.35 5.85
N GLU A 116 4.94 -1.50 5.19
CA GLU A 116 5.80 -1.64 4.01
C GLU A 116 5.00 -1.91 2.73
N LEU A 117 5.50 -1.35 1.63
CA LEU A 117 5.10 -1.62 0.26
C LEU A 117 6.17 -2.51 -0.38
N MET A 118 5.82 -3.74 -0.73
CA MET A 118 6.74 -4.67 -1.35
C MET A 118 6.13 -5.29 -2.61
N VAL A 119 6.91 -5.38 -3.69
CA VAL A 119 6.53 -6.09 -4.91
C VAL A 119 7.37 -7.35 -5.04
N SER A 120 6.70 -8.48 -5.26
CA SER A 120 7.36 -9.66 -5.82
C SER A 120 7.28 -9.57 -7.35
N TRP A 121 8.39 -9.24 -8.01
CA TRP A 121 8.45 -9.35 -9.46
C TRP A 121 8.29 -10.83 -9.83
N PRO A 122 7.43 -11.18 -10.80
CA PRO A 122 6.83 -12.51 -10.86
C PRO A 122 7.87 -13.62 -10.81
N ILE A 123 7.60 -14.62 -9.98
CA ILE A 123 8.44 -15.78 -9.73
C ILE A 123 8.84 -16.40 -11.07
N ILE A 124 10.10 -16.29 -11.43
CA ILE A 124 10.62 -16.83 -12.67
C ILE A 124 10.85 -18.31 -12.45
N LYS A 125 10.08 -19.13 -13.16
CA LYS A 125 10.30 -20.58 -13.22
C LYS A 125 11.02 -20.87 -14.52
N LYS A 126 11.86 -21.91 -14.57
CA LYS A 126 12.44 -22.41 -15.84
C LYS A 126 11.41 -22.62 -16.97
N THR A 127 10.13 -22.80 -16.64
CA THR A 127 9.03 -23.05 -17.57
C THR A 127 8.23 -21.81 -17.98
N ASN A 128 8.40 -20.65 -17.32
CA ASN A 128 7.67 -19.43 -17.70
C ASN A 128 8.53 -18.50 -18.57
N LYS A 129 7.88 -17.77 -19.48
CA LYS A 129 8.54 -16.84 -20.43
C LYS A 129 8.64 -15.42 -19.87
N LEU A 130 8.72 -15.29 -18.54
CA LEU A 130 8.79 -14.00 -17.85
C LEU A 130 10.24 -13.54 -17.65
N ASP A 131 11.20 -14.45 -17.81
CA ASP A 131 12.64 -14.20 -17.88
C ASP A 131 13.01 -13.04 -18.82
N LYS A 132 12.32 -12.93 -19.97
CA LYS A 132 12.54 -11.86 -20.96
C LYS A 132 12.29 -10.44 -20.41
N TYR A 133 11.54 -10.30 -19.31
CA TYR A 133 11.22 -9.02 -18.69
C TYR A 133 12.19 -8.62 -17.57
N VAL A 134 13.11 -9.51 -17.17
CA VAL A 134 14.06 -9.24 -16.07
C VAL A 134 14.95 -8.06 -16.37
N TYR A 135 15.66 -8.08 -17.50
CA TYR A 135 16.59 -7.00 -17.83
C TYR A 135 15.89 -5.65 -17.99
N PRO A 136 14.74 -5.55 -18.69
CA PRO A 136 13.95 -4.32 -18.70
C PRO A 136 13.56 -3.85 -17.30
N MET A 137 13.09 -4.75 -16.43
CA MET A 137 12.72 -4.41 -15.05
C MET A 137 13.94 -3.92 -14.24
N LEU A 138 15.08 -4.59 -14.32
CA LEU A 138 16.32 -4.15 -13.67
C LEU A 138 16.77 -2.78 -14.19
N GLY A 139 16.52 -2.50 -15.48
CA GLY A 139 16.69 -1.17 -16.05
C GLY A 139 15.83 -0.12 -15.36
N ILE A 140 14.54 -0.41 -15.14
CA ILE A 140 13.63 0.47 -14.37
C ILE A 140 14.13 0.67 -12.94
N LEU A 141 14.53 -0.39 -12.24
CA LEU A 141 15.06 -0.26 -10.88
C LEU A 141 16.29 0.65 -10.84
N ASN A 142 17.19 0.52 -11.82
CA ASN A 142 18.36 1.38 -11.93
C ASN A 142 17.99 2.84 -12.26
N GLU A 143 16.99 3.08 -13.12
CA GLU A 143 16.47 4.43 -13.41
C GLU A 143 15.87 5.11 -12.16
N LEU A 144 15.23 4.32 -11.29
CA LEU A 144 14.68 4.78 -10.00
C LEU A 144 15.71 4.78 -8.87
N ASP A 145 16.99 4.50 -9.17
CA ASP A 145 18.07 4.43 -8.18
C ASP A 145 17.80 3.40 -7.04
N ILE A 146 17.01 2.36 -7.36
CA ILE A 146 16.72 1.22 -6.48
C ILE A 146 17.79 0.15 -6.72
N THR A 147 18.71 0.01 -5.77
CA THR A 147 19.84 -0.90 -5.90
C THR A 147 19.60 -2.21 -5.15
N GLN A 148 20.36 -3.25 -5.51
CA GLN A 148 20.31 -4.51 -4.78
C GLN A 148 20.72 -4.29 -3.33
N ARG A 149 20.05 -4.95 -2.38
CA ARG A 149 20.40 -4.85 -0.96
C ARG A 149 21.88 -5.16 -0.77
N PRO A 150 22.66 -4.28 -0.12
CA PRO A 150 24.07 -4.54 0.12
C PRO A 150 24.22 -5.78 1.01
N THR A 151 24.74 -6.88 0.47
CA THR A 151 24.93 -8.14 1.21
C THR A 151 25.96 -8.06 2.33
N LYS A 152 26.83 -7.03 2.34
CA LYS A 152 27.89 -6.84 3.33
C LYS A 152 28.30 -5.38 3.44
N VAL A 153 27.60 -4.58 4.24
CA VAL A 153 28.17 -3.29 4.67
C VAL A 153 27.82 -3.07 6.15
N GLY A 154 28.87 -2.87 6.97
CA GLY A 154 28.74 -2.64 8.41
C GLY A 154 27.77 -1.51 8.73
N GLY A 155 27.19 -1.55 9.93
CA GLY A 155 25.98 -0.84 10.37
C GLY A 155 25.93 0.69 10.32
N LEU A 156 26.73 1.34 9.46
CA LEU A 156 26.78 2.79 9.28
C LEU A 156 26.55 3.29 7.84
N ILE A 157 26.43 2.42 6.82
CA ILE A 157 26.35 2.88 5.42
C ILE A 157 24.94 2.66 4.85
N ARG A 158 24.19 3.77 4.78
CA ARG A 158 22.98 4.03 3.99
C ARG A 158 22.06 2.82 3.77
N ASN A 159 21.14 2.61 4.69
CA ASN A 159 19.84 2.05 4.35
C ASN A 159 19.16 3.05 3.40
N LYS A 160 19.31 2.89 2.08
CA LYS A 160 18.23 3.36 1.22
C LYS A 160 16.98 2.58 1.65
N TYR A 161 15.92 3.29 1.96
CA TYR A 161 14.64 2.68 2.34
C TYR A 161 14.09 1.80 1.21
N GLN A 162 14.52 2.06 -0.03
CA GLN A 162 14.23 1.24 -1.20
C GLN A 162 15.42 0.40 -1.62
N TYR A 163 15.16 -0.88 -1.84
CA TYR A 163 16.15 -1.83 -2.33
C TYR A 163 15.42 -3.01 -2.97
N TYR A 164 16.17 -3.85 -3.70
CA TYR A 164 15.65 -5.16 -4.07
C TYR A 164 16.54 -6.29 -3.58
N GLU A 165 15.93 -7.45 -3.33
CA GLU A 165 16.60 -8.70 -3.01
C GLU A 165 16.31 -9.73 -4.10
N VAL A 166 17.23 -10.67 -4.26
CA VAL A 166 17.06 -11.78 -5.19
C VAL A 166 17.07 -13.06 -4.37
N LYS A 167 15.91 -13.71 -4.28
CA LYS A 167 15.76 -15.03 -3.65
C LYS A 167 15.83 -16.09 -4.74
N LYS A 168 16.80 -17.00 -4.60
CA LYS A 168 17.02 -18.11 -5.53
C LYS A 168 16.74 -19.41 -4.81
N GLU A 169 15.68 -20.11 -5.21
CA GLU A 169 15.29 -21.41 -4.65
C GLU A 169 15.12 -22.43 -5.77
N SER A 170 16.07 -23.38 -5.87
CA SER A 170 16.08 -24.45 -6.87
C SER A 170 15.90 -23.96 -8.32
N ASP A 171 14.65 -23.87 -8.79
CA ASP A 171 14.25 -23.48 -10.14
C ASP A 171 13.47 -22.15 -10.18
N LEU A 172 13.48 -21.41 -9.06
CA LEU A 172 12.73 -20.18 -8.85
C LEU A 172 13.70 -19.03 -8.57
N GLU A 173 13.50 -17.92 -9.29
CA GLU A 173 14.11 -16.63 -8.98
C GLU A 173 13.00 -15.62 -8.70
N ASP A 174 13.01 -15.04 -7.50
CA ASP A 174 12.07 -14.02 -7.04
C ASP A 174 12.84 -12.75 -6.73
N TYR A 175 12.47 -11.65 -7.41
CA TYR A 175 13.01 -10.33 -7.14
C TYR A 175 12.03 -9.60 -6.24
N GLN A 176 12.39 -9.46 -4.96
CA GLN A 176 11.58 -8.76 -3.98
C GLN A 176 12.03 -7.31 -3.92
N ILE A 177 11.17 -6.40 -4.34
CA ILE A 177 11.46 -4.97 -4.42
C ILE A 177 10.73 -4.30 -3.27
N HIS A 178 11.50 -3.68 -2.38
CA HIS A 178 11.00 -3.00 -1.20
C HIS A 178 10.96 -1.50 -1.46
N PHE A 179 9.82 -0.88 -1.18
CA PHE A 179 9.62 0.56 -1.29
C PHE A 179 9.48 1.26 0.07
N ALA A 180 9.51 0.48 1.17
CA ALA A 180 9.12 0.95 2.51
C ALA A 180 7.74 1.63 2.44
N ASP A 181 7.58 2.86 2.95
CA ASP A 181 6.35 3.64 2.88
C ASP A 181 6.31 4.63 1.70
N ASN A 182 7.26 4.54 0.75
CA ASN A 182 7.38 5.49 -0.35
C ASN A 182 6.42 5.15 -1.51
N VAL A 183 5.21 5.69 -1.41
CA VAL A 183 4.15 5.55 -2.42
C VAL A 183 4.55 6.15 -3.78
N ASP A 184 5.27 7.28 -3.79
CA ASP A 184 5.65 7.96 -5.04
C ASP A 184 6.56 7.06 -5.90
N GLU A 185 7.57 6.44 -5.29
CA GLU A 185 8.48 5.53 -6.00
C GLU A 185 7.79 4.22 -6.41
N ALA A 186 6.90 3.69 -5.56
CA ALA A 186 6.06 2.54 -5.93
C ALA A 186 5.15 2.87 -7.13
N THR A 187 4.64 4.10 -7.21
CA THR A 187 3.80 4.58 -8.32
C THR A 187 4.62 4.71 -9.61
N LYS A 188 5.78 5.38 -9.56
CA LYS A 188 6.70 5.51 -10.71
C LYS A 188 7.16 4.16 -11.24
N PHE A 189 7.44 3.22 -10.33
CA PHE A 189 7.76 1.85 -10.69
C PHE A 189 6.62 1.20 -11.46
N THR A 190 5.39 1.25 -10.91
CA THR A 190 4.19 0.66 -11.52
C THR A 190 3.96 1.19 -12.94
N ILE A 191 3.99 2.51 -13.11
CA ILE A 191 3.84 3.18 -14.42
C ILE A 191 4.93 2.75 -15.38
N SER A 192 6.19 2.76 -14.94
CA SER A 192 7.34 2.42 -15.77
C SER A 192 7.30 0.96 -16.23
N ILE A 193 6.89 0.05 -15.35
CA ILE A 193 6.70 -1.34 -15.73
C ILE A 193 5.62 -1.49 -16.80
N PHE A 194 4.43 -0.94 -16.58
CA PHE A 194 3.34 -1.10 -17.54
C PHE A 194 3.68 -0.49 -18.89
N THR A 195 4.28 0.70 -18.91
CA THR A 195 4.56 1.45 -20.14
C THR A 195 5.81 0.96 -20.87
N LYS A 196 6.93 0.73 -20.16
CA LYS A 196 8.23 0.40 -20.78
C LYS A 196 8.46 -1.10 -20.90
N VAL A 197 8.07 -1.88 -19.89
CA VAL A 197 8.35 -3.33 -19.83
C VAL A 197 7.22 -4.15 -20.46
N PHE A 198 5.99 -3.98 -19.99
CA PHE A 198 4.83 -4.71 -20.50
C PHE A 198 4.23 -4.10 -21.77
N LYS A 199 4.52 -2.83 -22.05
CA LYS A 199 4.00 -2.04 -23.18
C LYS A 199 2.47 -2.08 -23.24
N GLN A 200 1.84 -1.82 -22.10
CA GLN A 200 0.40 -1.79 -21.91
C GLN A 200 -0.12 -0.35 -21.86
N ASP A 201 -1.40 -0.22 -22.20
CA ASP A 201 -2.14 1.03 -22.14
C ASP A 201 -2.70 1.24 -20.73
N LEU A 202 -2.21 2.28 -20.05
CA LEU A 202 -2.64 2.63 -18.68
C LEU A 202 -4.11 3.09 -18.63
N GLN A 203 -4.72 3.46 -19.74
CA GLN A 203 -6.16 3.80 -19.77
C GLN A 203 -7.05 2.57 -19.52
N LYS A 204 -6.47 1.36 -19.56
CA LYS A 204 -7.15 0.09 -19.24
C LYS A 204 -6.79 -0.44 -17.87
N LEU A 205 -6.21 0.41 -17.02
CA LEU A 205 -5.82 0.04 -15.67
C LEU A 205 -7.03 -0.46 -14.89
N ARG A 206 -6.83 -1.56 -14.19
CA ARG A 206 -7.77 -2.21 -13.28
C ARG A 206 -7.00 -2.57 -12.02
N PHE A 207 -7.73 -2.74 -10.94
CA PHE A 207 -7.15 -3.19 -9.68
C PHE A 207 -8.02 -4.26 -9.02
N LYS A 208 -7.42 -5.00 -8.08
CA LYS A 208 -8.09 -5.93 -7.18
C LYS A 208 -7.45 -5.83 -5.79
N LEU A 209 -8.26 -5.87 -4.74
CA LEU A 209 -7.79 -5.86 -3.35
C LEU A 209 -7.96 -7.24 -2.69
N GLY A 210 -7.18 -7.50 -1.64
CA GLY A 210 -7.38 -8.66 -0.77
C GLY A 210 -6.46 -8.71 0.44
#